data_AF-A0A8T4ZQD3-F1
#
_entry.id   AF-A0A8T4ZQD3-F1
#
_cell.length_a   1.000
_cell.length_b   1.000
_cell.length_c   1.000
_cell.angle_alpha   90.00
_cell.angle_beta   90.00
_cell.angle_gamma   90.00
#
_symmetry.space_group_name_H-M   'P 1'
#
loop_
_entity.id
_entity.type
_entity.pdbx_description
1 polymer ?
#
loop_
_entity_poly.entity_id
_entity_poly.type
_entity_poly.pdbx_seq_one_letter_code
_entity_poly.pdbx_strand_id
1 'polypeptide(L)'
;MTSREAEVESKLHHYIFSVLEKRGFTVEGVRFDEPKTQYPVNGRRADVAVVLAEGKKPLLIIETKRKYEERGYYRAVSNIMPTSRVVIDQALWYALYSGAP
;
A
#
# COMPACT_ATOMS: atom_id res chain seq x y z
N MET A 1 13.02 18.53 -3.31
CA MET A 1 13.31 17.60 -2.20
C MET A 1 12.30 16.48 -2.25
N THR A 2 12.66 15.29 -2.73
CA THR A 2 11.83 14.10 -2.58
C THR A 2 11.73 13.79 -1.09
N SER A 3 10.50 13.80 -0.55
CA SER A 3 10.26 13.42 0.85
C SER A 3 10.80 12.01 1.09
N ARG A 4 11.43 11.76 2.24
CA ARG A 4 11.90 10.42 2.65
C ARG A 4 10.80 9.34 2.58
N GLU A 5 9.51 9.68 2.62
CA GLU A 5 8.41 8.73 2.35
C GLU A 5 8.41 8.21 0.91
N ALA A 6 8.61 9.10 -0.08
CA ALA A 6 8.65 8.69 -1.48
C ALA A 6 9.83 7.73 -1.75
N GLU A 7 10.92 7.87 -1.00
CA GLU A 7 12.04 6.93 -1.04
C GLU A 7 11.66 5.56 -0.47
N VAL A 8 10.90 5.52 0.64
CA VAL A 8 10.38 4.27 1.22
C VAL A 8 9.39 3.59 0.27
N GLU A 9 8.46 4.35 -0.30
CA GLU A 9 7.50 3.86 -1.30
C GLU A 9 8.23 3.26 -2.51
N SER A 10 9.21 3.98 -3.06
CA SER A 10 9.99 3.52 -4.20
C SER A 10 10.79 2.25 -3.88
N LYS A 11 11.42 2.16 -2.70
CA LYS A 11 12.14 0.95 -2.26
C LYS A 11 11.20 -0.23 -2.05
N LEU A 12 10.05 0.00 -1.43
CA LEU A 12 9.05 -1.05 -1.20
C LEU A 12 8.50 -1.59 -2.52
N HIS A 13 8.16 -0.69 -3.45
CA HIS A 13 7.78 -1.06 -4.81
C HIS A 13 8.85 -1.92 -5.48
N HIS A 14 10.11 -1.48 -5.43
CA HIS A 14 11.22 -2.21 -6.01
C HIS A 14 11.35 -3.63 -5.44
N TYR A 15 11.29 -3.80 -4.12
CA TYR A 15 11.38 -5.13 -3.51
C TYR A 15 10.24 -6.06 -3.92
N ILE A 16 9.00 -5.55 -3.93
CA ILE A 16 7.83 -6.34 -4.35
C ILE A 16 7.96 -6.73 -5.82
N PHE A 17 8.29 -5.76 -6.68
CA PHE A 17 8.51 -6.00 -8.10
C PHE A 17 9.57 -7.08 -8.32
N SER A 18 10.74 -6.96 -7.70
CA SER A 18 11.83 -7.94 -7.85
C SER A 18 11.46 -9.33 -7.36
N VAL A 19 10.64 -9.46 -6.31
CA VAL A 19 10.15 -10.76 -5.84
C VAL A 19 9.20 -11.38 -6.86
N LEU A 20 8.25 -10.60 -7.40
CA LEU A 20 7.30 -11.08 -8.41
C LEU A 20 8.00 -11.42 -9.72
N GLU A 21 8.90 -10.57 -10.19
CA GLU A 21 9.67 -10.76 -11.43
C GLU A 21 10.47 -12.06 -11.38
N LYS A 22 11.18 -12.33 -10.28
CA LYS A 22 11.94 -13.59 -10.07
C LYS A 22 11.06 -14.84 -10.11
N ARG A 23 9.76 -14.69 -9.88
CA ARG A 23 8.76 -15.77 -9.91
C ARG A 23 7.95 -15.79 -11.22
N GLY A 24 8.32 -14.98 -12.21
CA GLY A 24 7.55 -14.85 -13.45
C GLY A 24 6.14 -14.31 -13.22
N PHE A 25 5.98 -13.44 -12.22
CA PHE A 25 4.71 -12.86 -11.77
C PHE A 25 3.66 -13.89 -11.34
N THR A 26 4.07 -15.11 -11.01
CA THR A 26 3.16 -16.17 -10.55
C THR A 26 3.67 -16.74 -9.22
N VAL A 27 2.83 -16.69 -8.19
CA VAL A 27 3.16 -17.19 -6.85
C VAL A 27 2.04 -18.13 -6.41
N GLU A 28 2.37 -19.39 -6.11
CA GLU A 28 1.39 -20.41 -5.69
C GLU A 28 0.15 -20.51 -6.62
N GLY A 29 0.37 -20.40 -7.94
CA GLY A 29 -0.70 -20.45 -8.94
C GLY A 29 -1.49 -19.16 -9.13
N VAL A 30 -1.23 -18.12 -8.34
CA VAL A 30 -1.84 -16.79 -8.49
C VAL A 30 -0.98 -15.92 -9.39
N ARG A 31 -1.57 -15.37 -10.45
CA ARG A 31 -0.89 -14.47 -11.39
C ARG A 31 -1.10 -13.00 -11.03
N PHE A 32 -0.01 -12.26 -11.00
CA PHE A 32 0.04 -10.85 -10.67
C PHE A 32 0.40 -10.00 -11.90
N ASP A 33 -0.03 -8.75 -11.88
CA ASP A 33 0.53 -7.69 -12.72
C ASP A 33 1.74 -7.06 -12.01
N GLU A 34 2.39 -6.12 -12.70
CA GLU A 34 3.35 -5.24 -12.06
C GLU A 34 2.69 -4.45 -10.90
N PRO A 35 3.31 -4.43 -9.71
CA PRO A 35 2.84 -3.61 -8.60
C PRO A 35 2.89 -2.14 -8.98
N LYS A 36 1.92 -1.38 -8.46
CA LYS A 36 1.74 0.04 -8.79
C LYS A 36 1.96 0.92 -7.58
N THR A 37 2.70 2.01 -7.76
CA THR A 37 2.75 3.11 -6.80
C THR A 37 1.59 4.06 -7.01
N GLN A 38 1.21 4.82 -5.97
CA GLN A 38 0.18 5.85 -6.04
C GLN A 38 -1.15 5.36 -6.66
N TYR A 39 -1.55 4.13 -6.32
CA TYR A 39 -2.68 3.42 -6.94
C TYR A 39 -4.02 4.12 -6.62
N PRO A 40 -4.84 4.46 -7.62
CA PRO A 40 -6.06 5.21 -7.41
C PRO A 40 -7.14 4.36 -6.71
N VAL A 41 -7.70 4.89 -5.62
CA VAL A 41 -8.81 4.27 -4.87
C VAL A 41 -9.83 5.35 -4.52
N ASN A 42 -11.00 5.32 -5.16
CA ASN A 42 -12.15 6.20 -4.86
C ASN A 42 -11.77 7.68 -4.60
N GLY A 43 -11.04 8.29 -5.54
CA GLY A 43 -10.59 9.69 -5.45
C GLY A 43 -9.36 9.94 -4.58
N ARG A 44 -8.79 8.91 -3.95
CA ARG A 44 -7.52 8.93 -3.19
C ARG A 44 -6.46 8.05 -3.85
N ARG A 45 -5.27 7.98 -3.25
CA ARG A 45 -4.15 7.16 -3.70
C ARG A 45 -3.58 6.36 -2.54
N ALA A 46 -3.40 5.07 -2.75
CA ALA A 46 -2.61 4.22 -1.86
C ALA A 46 -1.15 4.22 -2.31
N ASP A 47 -0.23 4.10 -1.36
CA ASP A 47 1.21 4.18 -1.65
C ASP A 47 1.66 3.05 -2.59
N VAL A 48 1.30 1.80 -2.29
CA VAL A 48 1.61 0.64 -3.15
C VAL A 48 0.43 -0.31 -3.26
N ALA A 49 0.18 -0.84 -4.46
CA ALA A 49 -0.80 -1.89 -4.72
C ALA A 49 -0.15 -3.08 -5.44
N VAL A 50 -0.40 -4.30 -4.93
CA VAL A 50 -0.11 -5.55 -5.61
C VAL A 50 -1.37 -6.01 -6.32
N VAL A 51 -1.32 -6.10 -7.64
CA VAL A 51 -2.50 -6.23 -8.49
C VAL A 51 -2.57 -7.63 -9.08
N LEU A 52 -3.74 -8.27 -9.01
CA LEU A 52 -4.01 -9.52 -9.71
C LEU A 52 -4.04 -9.26 -11.21
N ALA A 53 -3.38 -10.14 -11.98
CA ALA A 53 -3.40 -10.04 -13.44
C ALA A 53 -4.81 -10.25 -13.99
N GLU A 54 -5.56 -11.15 -13.36
CA GLU A 54 -6.97 -11.41 -13.63
C GLU A 54 -7.86 -10.42 -12.87
N GLY A 55 -8.88 -9.87 -13.56
CA GLY A 55 -9.80 -8.88 -12.97
C GLY A 55 -9.18 -7.52 -12.66
N LYS A 56 -7.85 -7.36 -12.72
CA LYS A 56 -7.11 -6.09 -12.52
C LYS A 56 -7.40 -5.42 -11.18
N LYS A 57 -7.73 -6.23 -10.17
CA LYS A 57 -8.04 -5.79 -8.80
C LYS A 57 -6.81 -5.92 -7.90
N PRO A 58 -6.63 -5.03 -6.92
CA PRO A 58 -5.56 -5.18 -5.95
C PRO A 58 -5.85 -6.37 -5.02
N LEU A 59 -4.88 -7.25 -4.83
CA LEU A 59 -4.90 -8.27 -3.76
C LEU A 59 -4.41 -7.67 -2.45
N LEU A 60 -3.40 -6.80 -2.53
CA LEU A 60 -2.79 -6.17 -1.37
C LEU A 60 -2.64 -4.67 -1.63
N ILE A 61 -3.19 -3.87 -0.72
CA ILE A 61 -2.92 -2.44 -0.63
C ILE A 61 -1.97 -2.22 0.55
N ILE A 62 -0.91 -1.44 0.33
CA ILE A 62 0.06 -1.07 1.36
C ILE A 62 0.07 0.44 1.49
N GLU A 63 -0.15 0.90 2.71
CA GLU A 63 -0.02 2.29 3.11
C GLU A 63 1.19 2.41 4.05
N THR A 64 2.10 3.29 3.72
CA THR A 64 3.28 3.59 4.54
C THR A 64 2.96 4.79 5.45
N LYS A 65 3.33 4.68 6.73
CA LYS A 65 3.20 5.78 7.69
C LYS A 65 4.50 5.89 8.49
N ARG A 66 5.02 7.11 8.63
CA ARG A 66 6.11 7.43 9.57
C ARG A 66 5.61 8.09 10.85
N LYS A 67 4.51 8.84 10.76
CA LYS A 67 3.76 9.43 11.89
C LYS A 67 2.27 9.48 11.52
N TYR A 68 1.37 9.48 12.49
CA TYR A 68 -0.03 9.85 12.27
C TYR A 68 -0.33 11.17 12.99
N GLU A 69 -1.27 11.94 12.46
CA GLU A 69 -1.85 13.11 13.13
C GLU A 69 -3.11 12.65 13.88
N GLU A 70 -3.13 12.83 15.21
CA GLU A 70 -4.39 12.70 15.95
C GLU A 70 -5.29 13.91 15.64
N ARG A 71 -6.56 13.65 15.32
CA ARG A 71 -7.55 14.72 15.15
C ARG A 71 -7.57 15.62 16.39
N GLY A 72 -7.15 16.87 16.23
CA GLY A 72 -7.18 17.90 17.28
C GLY A 72 -5.82 18.24 17.90
N TYR A 73 -4.75 17.51 17.60
CA TYR A 73 -3.40 17.81 18.09
C TYR A 73 -2.40 17.89 16.93
N TYR A 74 -1.74 19.04 16.78
CA TYR A 74 -0.55 19.24 15.91
C TYR A 74 0.69 18.51 16.45
N ARG A 75 0.54 17.30 16.98
CA ARG A 75 1.64 16.52 17.56
C ARG A 75 1.80 15.25 16.75
N ALA A 76 2.78 15.25 15.86
CA ALA A 76 3.10 14.08 15.05
C ALA A 76 3.66 12.97 15.96
N VAL A 77 2.87 11.93 16.21
CA VAL A 77 3.24 10.80 17.07
C VAL A 77 4.15 9.87 16.28
N SER A 78 5.40 9.70 16.73
CA SER A 78 6.39 8.84 16.08
C SER A 78 6.34 7.38 16.54
N ASN A 79 5.54 7.07 17.56
CA ASN A 79 5.33 5.71 18.03
C ASN A 79 4.03 5.17 17.41
N ILE A 80 4.13 4.71 16.16
CA ILE A 80 3.01 4.11 15.45
C ILE A 80 2.77 2.72 16.01
N MET A 81 1.58 2.48 16.54
CA MET A 81 1.08 1.14 16.80
C MET A 81 0.34 0.68 15.53
N PRO A 82 0.88 -0.27 14.75
CA PRO A 82 0.27 -0.70 13.48
C PRO A 82 -1.11 -1.30 13.66
N THR A 83 -1.36 -1.84 14.86
CA THR A 83 -2.64 -2.42 15.29
C THR A 83 -3.59 -1.40 15.94
N SER A 84 -3.23 -0.11 15.95
CA SER A 84 -4.15 0.91 16.45
C SER A 84 -5.35 1.06 15.52
N ARG A 85 -6.50 1.40 16.10
CA ARG A 85 -7.75 1.59 15.36
C ARG A 85 -7.61 2.60 14.21
N VAL A 86 -6.89 3.71 14.41
CA VAL A 86 -6.72 4.75 13.38
C VAL A 86 -6.02 4.20 12.14
N VAL A 87 -4.98 3.37 12.32
CA VAL A 87 -4.23 2.76 11.22
C VAL A 87 -5.06 1.66 10.55
N ILE A 88 -5.72 0.82 11.34
CA ILE A 88 -6.57 -0.26 10.82
C ILE A 88 -7.75 0.31 10.03
N ASP A 89 -8.45 1.32 10.55
CA ASP A 89 -9.62 1.94 9.90
C ASP A 89 -9.21 2.54 8.55
N GLN A 90 -8.01 3.12 8.45
CA GLN A 90 -7.47 3.62 7.17
C GLN A 90 -7.16 2.49 6.19
N ALA A 91 -6.48 1.43 6.64
CA ALA A 91 -6.14 0.29 5.78
C ALA A 91 -7.42 -0.43 5.29
N LEU A 92 -8.40 -0.62 6.18
CA LEU A 92 -9.69 -1.22 5.87
C LEU A 92 -10.48 -0.38 4.87
N TRP A 93 -10.47 0.95 4.99
CA TRP A 93 -11.09 1.84 4.00
C TRP A 93 -10.54 1.57 2.60
N TYR A 94 -9.21 1.49 2.44
CA TYR A 94 -8.65 1.20 1.12
C TYR A 94 -9.01 -0.20 0.61
N ALA A 95 -9.02 -1.22 1.48
CA ALA A 95 -9.45 -2.56 1.09
C ALA A 95 -10.90 -2.55 0.55
N LEU A 96 -11.83 -1.97 1.30
CA LEU A 96 -13.25 -1.91 0.93
C LEU A 96 -13.50 -1.16 -0.39
N TYR A 97 -12.80 -0.06 -0.64
CA TYR A 97 -13.05 0.80 -1.80
C TYR A 97 -12.17 0.50 -3.03
N SER A 98 -11.16 -0.37 -2.89
CA SER A 98 -10.28 -0.76 -3.99
C SER A 98 -10.83 -1.93 -4.82
N GLY A 99 -11.91 -2.56 -4.36
CA GLY A 99 -12.47 -3.76 -4.98
C GLY A 99 -11.59 -5.00 -4.80
N ALA A 100 -10.68 -4.96 -3.83
CA ALA A 100 -9.94 -6.13 -3.36
C ALA A 100 -10.92 -7.22 -2.91
N PRO A 101 -10.61 -8.51 -3.16
CA PRO A 101 -11.45 -9.64 -2.75
C PRO A 101 -11.58 -9.75 -1.22
#